data_AF-A0A554JRQ8-F1
#
_entry.id   AF-A0A554JRQ8-F1
#
_cell.length_a   1.000
_cell.length_b   1.000
_cell.length_c   1.000
_cell.angle_alpha   90.00
_cell.angle_beta   90.00
_cell.angle_gamma   90.00
#
_symmetry.space_group_name_H-M   'P 1'
#
loop_
_entity.id
_entity.type
_entity.pdbx_description
1 polymer ?
#
loop_
_entity_poly.entity_id
_entity_poly.type
_entity_poly.pdbx_seq_one_letter_code
_entity_poly.pdbx_strand_id
1 'polypeptide(L)'
;MLYAYGMKGYLATIGLIILAVIVGLSVMTVRGPKSPPGAPVCPQDTKVCPDGSQVGRSGFSCEFSKCAGSSPVSLEARIGQEVSGLGVRITPLEILEDSRCPADVMCIQAGTVRVSTRLISGLGEAKQEFKLGQPITTEAEEVTLIKVSPEPKAGVKINDSDYVLQFEVTKR
;
A
#
# COMPACT_ATOMS: atom_id res chain seq x y z
N MET A 1 33.53 -65.58 -25.47
CA MET A 1 33.17 -65.59 -24.03
C MET A 1 33.20 -64.17 -23.45
N LEU A 2 32.29 -63.26 -23.87
CA LEU A 2 32.31 -61.86 -23.38
C LEU A 2 30.92 -61.24 -23.07
N TYR A 3 29.81 -61.99 -23.25
CA TYR A 3 28.45 -61.46 -23.07
C TYR A 3 27.75 -61.85 -21.76
N ALA A 4 28.40 -62.61 -20.87
CA ALA A 4 27.77 -63.13 -19.66
C ALA A 4 27.98 -62.26 -18.39
N TYR A 5 28.87 -61.26 -18.42
CA TYR A 5 29.19 -60.42 -17.25
C TYR A 5 28.41 -59.10 -17.16
N GLY A 6 27.75 -58.65 -18.24
CA GLY A 6 27.09 -57.34 -18.30
C GLY A 6 25.69 -57.27 -17.68
N MET A 7 24.95 -58.38 -17.65
CA MET A 7 23.52 -58.37 -17.27
C MET A 7 23.28 -58.46 -15.74
N LYS A 8 24.16 -59.15 -15.00
CA LYS A 8 24.10 -59.20 -13.52
C LYS A 8 24.55 -57.89 -12.87
N GLY A 9 25.53 -57.20 -13.45
CA GLY A 9 25.97 -55.88 -12.97
C GLY A 9 24.90 -54.81 -13.14
N TYR A 10 24.16 -54.84 -14.25
CA TYR A 10 23.13 -53.85 -14.55
C TYR A 10 21.91 -53.91 -13.62
N LEU A 11 21.45 -55.13 -13.26
CA LEU A 11 20.37 -55.32 -12.29
C LEU A 11 20.77 -54.86 -10.89
N ALA A 12 22.03 -55.09 -10.49
CA ALA A 12 22.55 -54.61 -9.21
C ALA A 12 22.62 -53.07 -9.15
N THR A 13 23.02 -52.41 -10.25
CA THR A 13 23.05 -50.95 -10.32
C THR A 13 21.66 -50.33 -10.33
N ILE A 14 20.68 -50.93 -11.04
CA ILE A 14 19.29 -50.45 -11.03
C ILE A 14 18.70 -50.57 -9.62
N GLY A 15 18.92 -51.68 -8.92
CA GLY A 15 18.45 -51.86 -7.55
C GLY A 15 19.00 -50.78 -6.60
N LEU A 16 20.28 -50.44 -6.73
CA LEU A 16 20.93 -49.39 -5.94
C LEU A 16 20.37 -48.00 -6.23
N ILE A 17 20.11 -47.67 -7.50
CA ILE A 17 19.52 -46.40 -7.90
C ILE A 17 18.07 -46.30 -7.40
N ILE A 18 17.27 -47.35 -7.54
CA ILE A 18 15.88 -47.37 -7.04
C ILE A 18 15.87 -47.21 -5.52
N LEU A 19 16.73 -47.91 -4.79
CA LEU A 19 16.83 -47.77 -3.35
C LEU A 19 17.24 -46.34 -2.94
N ALA A 20 18.22 -45.75 -3.64
CA ALA A 20 18.65 -44.37 -3.41
C ALA A 20 17.54 -43.36 -3.71
N VAL A 21 16.74 -43.57 -4.76
CA VAL A 21 15.59 -42.73 -5.12
C VAL A 21 14.48 -42.86 -4.08
N ILE A 22 14.15 -44.08 -3.62
CA ILE A 22 13.14 -44.31 -2.58
C ILE A 22 13.57 -43.66 -1.26
N VAL A 23 14.85 -43.80 -0.88
CA VAL A 23 15.40 -43.15 0.32
C VAL A 23 15.41 -41.63 0.15
N GLY A 24 15.80 -41.11 -1.00
CA GLY A 24 15.79 -39.68 -1.31
C GLY A 24 14.40 -39.07 -1.26
N LEU A 25 13.40 -39.73 -1.86
CA LEU A 25 11.99 -39.35 -1.79
C LEU A 25 11.46 -39.38 -0.35
N SER A 26 11.80 -40.43 0.40
CA SER A 26 11.39 -40.58 1.81
C SER A 26 12.00 -39.49 2.71
N VAL A 27 13.25 -39.07 2.45
CA VAL A 27 13.90 -37.97 3.20
C VAL A 27 13.29 -36.62 2.85
N MET A 28 12.87 -36.41 1.60
CA MET A 28 12.23 -35.15 1.18
C MET A 28 10.84 -34.95 1.78
N THR A 29 10.04 -36.01 2.00
CA THR A 29 8.69 -35.86 2.58
C THR A 29 8.69 -35.59 4.09
N VAL A 30 9.77 -35.91 4.82
CA VAL A 30 9.83 -35.76 6.29
C VAL A 30 10.36 -34.38 6.72
N ARG A 31 11.03 -33.64 5.82
CA ARG A 31 11.58 -32.30 6.11
C ARG A 31 10.64 -31.18 5.63
N GLY A 32 9.41 -31.17 6.15
CA GLY A 32 8.53 -30.00 6.03
C GLY A 32 9.13 -28.76 6.74
N PRO A 33 8.70 -27.54 6.36
CA PRO A 33 9.15 -26.32 7.02
C PRO A 33 8.73 -26.36 8.49
N LYS A 34 9.70 -26.46 9.41
CA LYS A 34 9.45 -26.34 10.84
C LYS A 34 9.10 -24.89 11.14
N SER A 35 7.87 -24.63 11.61
CA SER A 35 7.51 -23.33 12.19
C SER A 35 8.49 -22.99 13.33
N PRO A 36 8.87 -21.72 13.50
CA PRO A 36 9.80 -21.32 14.53
C PRO A 36 9.27 -21.69 15.92
N PRO A 37 10.11 -22.25 16.80
CA PRO A 37 9.70 -22.57 18.16
C PRO A 37 9.30 -21.27 18.89
N GLY A 38 8.07 -21.25 19.41
CA GLY A 38 7.55 -20.12 20.21
C GLY A 38 6.53 -19.21 19.50
N ALA A 39 6.06 -19.54 18.28
CA ALA A 39 4.92 -18.84 17.70
C ALA A 39 3.65 -19.09 18.55
N PRO A 40 2.97 -18.04 19.07
CA PRO A 40 1.74 -18.22 19.82
C PRO A 40 0.64 -18.78 18.92
N VAL A 41 -0.22 -19.62 19.48
CA VAL A 41 -1.44 -20.08 18.80
C VAL A 41 -2.46 -18.96 18.92
N CYS A 42 -2.73 -18.29 17.80
CA CYS A 42 -3.71 -17.20 17.79
C CYS A 42 -5.14 -17.75 17.75
N PRO A 43 -6.09 -17.10 18.43
CA PRO A 43 -7.51 -17.42 18.28
C PRO A 43 -7.97 -17.25 16.82
N GLN A 44 -8.98 -18.03 16.41
CA GLN A 44 -9.49 -18.06 15.04
C GLN A 44 -10.65 -17.08 14.80
N ASP A 45 -10.74 -16.01 15.59
CA ASP A 45 -11.71 -14.94 15.37
C ASP A 45 -11.35 -14.09 14.15
N THR A 46 -12.39 -13.61 13.45
CA THR A 46 -12.27 -12.72 12.31
C THR A 46 -12.84 -11.35 12.63
N LYS A 47 -12.21 -10.31 12.10
CA LYS A 47 -12.73 -8.94 12.05
C LYS A 47 -13.18 -8.66 10.63
N VAL A 48 -14.39 -8.13 10.48
CA VAL A 48 -14.90 -7.63 9.19
C VAL A 48 -14.32 -6.25 8.93
N CYS A 49 -13.79 -6.05 7.73
CA CYS A 49 -13.22 -4.81 7.25
C CYS A 49 -14.29 -3.95 6.54
N PRO A 50 -14.05 -2.63 6.34
CA PRO A 50 -15.00 -1.76 5.63
C PRO A 50 -15.30 -2.19 4.19
N ASP A 51 -14.38 -2.92 3.55
CA ASP A 51 -14.57 -3.52 2.22
C ASP A 51 -15.38 -4.84 2.24
N GLY A 52 -15.83 -5.29 3.42
CA GLY A 52 -16.53 -6.56 3.61
C GLY A 52 -15.61 -7.78 3.69
N SER A 53 -14.29 -7.61 3.53
CA SER A 53 -13.32 -8.70 3.70
C SER A 53 -13.19 -9.10 5.18
N GLN A 54 -12.65 -10.28 5.45
CA GLN A 54 -12.42 -10.79 6.80
C GLN A 54 -10.93 -10.98 7.05
N VAL A 55 -10.43 -10.42 8.14
CA VAL A 55 -9.03 -10.57 8.58
C VAL A 55 -8.96 -11.30 9.91
N GLY A 56 -8.05 -12.26 10.01
CA GLY A 56 -7.75 -12.96 11.26
C GLY A 56 -6.58 -12.33 12.02
N ARG A 57 -6.35 -12.86 13.22
CA ARG A 57 -5.17 -12.52 14.03
C ARG A 57 -3.90 -13.10 13.43
N SER A 58 -2.82 -12.33 13.44
CA SER A 58 -1.51 -12.77 12.97
C SER A 58 -0.38 -12.14 13.80
N GLY A 59 0.84 -12.66 13.63
CA GLY A 59 2.03 -12.15 14.33
C GLY A 59 2.22 -12.69 15.75
N PHE A 60 3.25 -12.19 16.43
CA PHE A 60 3.65 -12.62 17.78
C PHE A 60 2.73 -12.07 18.89
N SER A 61 1.99 -10.99 18.62
CA SER A 61 1.00 -10.41 19.54
C SER A 61 -0.42 -10.92 19.29
N CYS A 62 -0.66 -11.74 18.27
CA CYS A 62 -2.00 -12.14 17.82
C CYS A 62 -2.96 -10.95 17.64
N GLU A 63 -2.46 -9.87 17.03
CA GLU A 63 -3.28 -8.73 16.64
C GLU A 63 -3.97 -8.97 15.29
N PHE A 64 -5.09 -8.29 15.06
CA PHE A 64 -5.74 -8.35 13.75
C PHE A 64 -4.80 -7.81 12.67
N SER A 65 -4.70 -8.56 11.58
CA SER A 65 -4.02 -8.09 10.38
C SER A 65 -4.72 -6.83 9.86
N LYS A 66 -3.97 -5.87 9.30
CA LYS A 66 -4.57 -4.69 8.67
C LYS A 66 -5.48 -5.13 7.52
N CYS A 67 -6.58 -4.41 7.33
CA CYS A 67 -7.47 -4.64 6.20
C CYS A 67 -6.72 -4.36 4.89
N ALA A 68 -6.83 -5.27 3.92
CA ALA A 68 -6.33 -5.02 2.58
C ALA A 68 -7.11 -3.82 2.01
N GLY A 69 -6.41 -2.78 1.55
CA GLY A 69 -7.05 -1.56 1.05
C GLY A 69 -7.36 -0.47 2.10
N SER A 70 -7.06 -0.68 3.39
CA SER A 70 -7.13 0.39 4.40
C SER A 70 -5.80 1.13 4.59
N SER A 71 -4.81 0.87 3.73
CA SER A 71 -3.57 1.63 3.77
C SER A 71 -3.76 2.97 3.09
N PRO A 72 -3.22 4.07 3.64
CA PRO A 72 -3.27 5.37 2.98
C PRO A 72 -2.65 5.27 1.59
N VAL A 73 -3.36 5.80 0.60
CA VAL A 73 -2.86 5.96 -0.77
C VAL A 73 -2.51 7.42 -0.97
N SER A 74 -1.26 7.68 -1.35
CA SER A 74 -0.80 9.02 -1.67
C SER A 74 -0.88 9.26 -3.18
N LEU A 75 -1.56 10.33 -3.57
CA LEU A 75 -1.79 10.74 -4.96
C LEU A 75 -1.15 12.10 -5.19
N GLU A 76 -0.33 12.22 -6.22
CA GLU A 76 0.30 13.47 -6.63
C GLU A 76 -0.37 14.00 -7.90
N ALA A 77 -0.83 15.25 -7.88
CA ALA A 77 -1.54 15.88 -8.98
C ALA A 77 -1.08 17.33 -9.22
N ARG A 78 -1.02 17.72 -10.49
CA ARG A 78 -0.92 19.12 -10.91
C ARG A 78 -2.30 19.75 -11.07
N ILE A 79 -2.35 21.08 -11.19
CA ILE A 79 -3.58 21.79 -11.55
C ILE A 79 -4.10 21.28 -12.91
N GLY A 80 -5.38 20.92 -12.94
CA GLY A 80 -6.09 20.34 -14.08
C GLY A 80 -5.87 18.84 -14.30
N GLN A 81 -4.96 18.20 -13.56
CA GLN A 81 -4.67 16.77 -13.69
C GLN A 81 -5.62 15.94 -12.81
N GLU A 82 -6.34 15.00 -13.43
CA GLU A 82 -7.14 14.01 -12.70
C GLU A 82 -6.25 12.86 -12.21
N VAL A 83 -6.40 12.51 -10.94
CA VAL A 83 -5.77 11.33 -10.31
C VAL A 83 -6.82 10.51 -9.57
N SER A 84 -6.57 9.21 -9.39
CA SER A 84 -7.53 8.31 -8.75
C SER A 84 -6.86 7.30 -7.83
N GLY A 85 -7.57 6.93 -6.76
CA GLY A 85 -7.11 5.95 -5.78
C GLY A 85 -8.21 5.64 -4.76
N LEU A 86 -8.27 4.41 -4.27
CA LEU A 86 -9.25 3.95 -3.27
C LEU A 86 -10.73 4.27 -3.56
N GLY A 87 -11.11 4.45 -4.83
CA GLY A 87 -12.49 4.73 -5.25
C GLY A 87 -12.83 6.22 -5.40
N VAL A 88 -11.88 7.12 -5.16
CA VAL A 88 -12.06 8.56 -5.41
C VAL A 88 -11.30 9.01 -6.66
N ARG A 89 -11.84 10.01 -7.35
CA ARG A 89 -11.15 10.79 -8.39
C ARG A 89 -11.02 12.23 -7.94
N ILE A 90 -9.81 12.77 -8.06
CA ILE A 90 -9.43 14.08 -7.54
C ILE A 90 -8.82 14.87 -8.70
N THR A 91 -9.37 16.06 -8.96
CA THR A 91 -8.87 16.97 -9.99
C THR A 91 -8.71 18.36 -9.39
N PRO A 92 -7.50 18.79 -9.02
CA PRO A 92 -7.25 20.16 -8.56
C PRO A 92 -7.57 21.14 -9.68
N LEU A 93 -8.34 22.18 -9.41
CA LEU A 93 -8.81 23.13 -10.42
C LEU A 93 -8.03 24.44 -10.38
N GLU A 94 -7.84 25.00 -9.18
CA GLU A 94 -7.20 26.31 -8.99
C GLU A 94 -6.77 26.51 -7.53
N ILE A 95 -5.69 27.27 -7.31
CA ILE A 95 -5.26 27.70 -5.97
C ILE A 95 -6.13 28.90 -5.56
N LEU A 96 -6.85 28.77 -4.45
CA LEU A 96 -7.68 29.84 -3.89
C LEU A 96 -6.87 30.76 -2.99
N GLU A 97 -5.94 30.19 -2.22
CA GLU A 97 -5.06 30.91 -1.32
C GLU A 97 -3.76 30.14 -1.14
N ASP A 98 -2.63 30.83 -1.20
CA ASP A 98 -1.35 30.33 -0.71
C ASP A 98 -0.70 31.39 0.19
N SER A 99 -0.91 31.23 1.49
CA SER A 99 -0.35 32.08 2.54
C SER A 99 0.76 31.36 3.32
N ARG A 100 1.30 30.25 2.80
CA ARG A 100 2.39 29.48 3.43
C ARG A 100 3.57 30.38 3.75
N CYS A 101 4.21 30.14 4.90
CA CYS A 101 5.38 30.90 5.30
C CYS A 101 6.55 30.61 4.35
N PRO A 102 7.12 31.62 3.66
CA PRO A 102 8.28 31.41 2.81
C PRO A 102 9.49 30.90 3.60
N ALA A 103 10.28 30.03 2.98
CA ALA A 103 11.42 29.39 3.63
C ALA A 103 12.55 30.38 4.01
N ASP A 104 12.55 31.58 3.41
CA ASP A 104 13.54 32.64 3.59
C ASP A 104 13.11 33.74 4.58
N VAL A 105 11.99 33.58 5.27
CA VAL A 105 11.49 34.56 6.25
C VAL A 105 10.94 33.90 7.51
N MET A 106 10.78 34.70 8.57
CA MET A 106 10.22 34.26 9.85
C MET A 106 8.80 34.82 10.01
N CYS A 107 7.79 33.96 9.91
CA CYS A 107 6.39 34.36 10.04
C CYS A 107 5.91 34.30 11.49
N ILE A 108 5.04 35.25 11.85
CA ILE A 108 4.38 35.29 13.17
C ILE A 108 3.11 34.42 13.23
N GLN A 109 2.53 34.06 12.10
CA GLN A 109 1.31 33.25 11.97
C GLN A 109 1.55 32.05 11.07
N ALA A 110 0.86 30.94 11.34
CA ALA A 110 0.87 29.75 10.50
C ALA A 110 0.07 30.01 9.22
N GLY A 111 0.77 30.10 8.09
CA GLY A 111 0.18 30.17 6.76
C GLY A 111 -0.56 28.89 6.35
N THR A 112 -1.38 28.96 5.31
CA THR A 112 -2.08 27.77 4.77
C THR A 112 -2.15 27.80 3.24
N VAL A 113 -2.47 26.65 2.65
CA VAL A 113 -2.96 26.59 1.26
C VAL A 113 -4.42 26.19 1.27
N ARG A 114 -5.21 26.81 0.38
CA ARG A 114 -6.56 26.40 0.04
C ARG A 114 -6.65 26.21 -1.47
N VAL A 115 -7.14 25.04 -1.89
CA VAL A 115 -7.25 24.66 -3.30
C VAL A 115 -8.67 24.24 -3.60
N SER A 116 -9.21 24.71 -4.73
CA SER A 116 -10.48 24.22 -5.22
C SER A 116 -10.27 22.96 -6.06
N THR A 117 -11.00 21.90 -5.75
CA THR A 117 -10.78 20.57 -6.32
C THR A 117 -12.11 19.94 -6.68
N ARG A 118 -12.21 19.35 -7.88
CA ARG A 118 -13.32 18.46 -8.21
C ARG A 118 -13.06 17.10 -7.57
N LEU A 119 -13.97 16.66 -6.71
CA LEU A 119 -13.92 15.37 -6.04
C LEU A 119 -15.11 14.52 -6.51
N ILE A 120 -14.81 13.34 -7.06
CA ILE A 120 -15.82 12.35 -7.45
C ILE A 120 -15.65 11.13 -6.55
N SER A 121 -16.72 10.72 -5.88
CA SER A 121 -16.76 9.57 -4.97
C SER A 121 -18.10 8.83 -5.08
N GLY A 122 -18.36 7.87 -4.19
CA GLY A 122 -19.67 7.21 -4.07
C GLY A 122 -20.84 8.18 -3.78
N LEU A 123 -20.58 9.37 -3.23
CA LEU A 123 -21.59 10.41 -3.00
C LEU A 123 -21.96 11.20 -4.27
N GLY A 124 -21.21 11.02 -5.37
CA GLY A 124 -21.32 11.82 -6.58
C GLY A 124 -20.13 12.76 -6.78
N GLU A 125 -20.32 13.76 -7.64
CA GLU A 125 -19.34 14.78 -7.99
C GLU A 125 -19.62 16.10 -7.26
N ALA A 126 -18.59 16.69 -6.65
CA ALA A 126 -18.66 18.00 -6.01
C ALA A 126 -17.37 18.81 -6.20
N LYS A 127 -17.50 20.14 -6.28
CA LYS A 127 -16.36 21.06 -6.16
C LYS A 127 -16.14 21.35 -4.67
N GLN A 128 -15.02 20.89 -4.13
CA GLN A 128 -14.66 21.01 -2.71
C GLN A 128 -13.46 21.93 -2.54
N GLU A 129 -13.41 22.61 -1.41
CA GLU A 129 -12.27 23.40 -0.98
C GLU A 129 -11.43 22.57 0.01
N PHE A 130 -10.22 22.20 -0.42
CA PHE A 130 -9.27 21.52 0.44
C PHE A 130 -8.33 22.53 1.08
N LYS A 131 -8.20 22.44 2.41
CA LYS A 131 -7.20 23.18 3.17
C LYS A 131 -6.07 22.25 3.59
N LEU A 132 -4.83 22.72 3.53
CA LEU A 132 -3.65 21.94 3.90
C LEU A 132 -3.80 21.35 5.32
N GLY A 133 -3.68 20.02 5.42
CA GLY A 133 -3.80 19.26 6.66
C GLY A 133 -5.23 19.06 7.18
N GLN A 134 -6.27 19.55 6.49
CA GLN A 134 -7.66 19.36 6.90
C GLN A 134 -8.32 18.23 6.07
N PRO A 135 -8.88 17.20 6.72
CA PRO A 135 -9.55 16.11 6.04
C PRO A 135 -10.94 16.49 5.54
N ILE A 136 -11.30 15.96 4.37
CA ILE A 136 -12.66 15.94 3.83
C ILE A 136 -13.14 14.50 3.80
N THR A 137 -14.28 14.23 4.45
CA THR A 137 -14.88 12.89 4.50
C THR A 137 -15.92 12.69 3.40
N THR A 138 -15.83 11.57 2.68
CA THR A 138 -16.87 11.08 1.75
C THR A 138 -17.76 10.05 2.47
N GLU A 139 -18.42 9.17 1.73
CA GLU A 139 -19.21 8.07 2.28
C GLU A 139 -18.31 7.05 3.00
N ALA A 140 -17.24 6.60 2.35
CA ALA A 140 -16.34 5.54 2.82
C ALA A 140 -14.86 5.94 2.89
N GLU A 141 -14.50 7.17 2.51
CA GLU A 141 -13.11 7.65 2.48
C GLU A 141 -12.91 8.94 3.27
N GLU A 142 -11.66 9.17 3.67
CA GLU A 142 -11.16 10.47 4.12
C GLU A 142 -10.04 10.91 3.16
N VAL A 143 -10.16 12.14 2.65
CA VAL A 143 -9.21 12.71 1.70
C VAL A 143 -8.59 13.97 2.31
N THR A 144 -7.26 14.02 2.37
CA THR A 144 -6.53 15.13 2.99
C THR A 144 -5.49 15.68 2.02
N LEU A 145 -5.43 17.02 1.86
CA LEU A 145 -4.29 17.66 1.21
C LEU A 145 -3.12 17.66 2.19
N ILE A 146 -2.11 16.83 1.97
CA ILE A 146 -1.01 16.63 2.92
C ILE A 146 0.23 17.44 2.57
N LYS A 147 0.42 17.80 1.29
CA LYS A 147 1.59 18.57 0.84
C LYS A 147 1.25 19.40 -0.39
N VAL A 148 1.90 20.55 -0.49
CA VAL A 148 1.90 21.41 -1.67
C VAL A 148 3.34 21.81 -1.96
N SER A 149 3.75 21.70 -3.22
CA SER A 149 5.07 22.12 -3.71
C SER A 149 4.89 23.07 -4.90
N PRO A 150 5.82 24.02 -5.14
CA PRO A 150 7.02 24.32 -4.34
C PRO A 150 6.68 25.04 -3.02
N GLU A 151 7.64 25.15 -2.12
CA GLU A 151 7.56 26.09 -0.98
C GLU A 151 7.71 27.53 -1.49
N PRO A 152 6.96 28.50 -0.95
CA PRO A 152 7.07 29.88 -1.37
C PRO A 152 8.42 30.49 -1.01
N LYS A 153 8.83 31.49 -1.80
CA LYS A 153 9.99 32.34 -1.55
C LYS A 153 9.56 33.80 -1.58
N ALA A 154 10.14 34.63 -0.73
CA ALA A 154 9.74 36.04 -0.63
C ALA A 154 9.90 36.77 -1.98
N GLY A 155 8.85 37.48 -2.41
CA GLY A 155 8.84 38.24 -3.66
C GLY A 155 8.78 37.40 -4.95
N VAL A 156 8.71 36.07 -4.85
CA VAL A 156 8.58 35.18 -6.00
C VAL A 156 7.12 34.77 -6.16
N LYS A 157 6.52 35.13 -7.30
CA LYS A 157 5.19 34.65 -7.69
C LYS A 157 5.32 33.24 -8.28
N ILE A 158 4.56 32.29 -7.74
CA ILE A 158 4.43 30.92 -8.27
C ILE A 158 3.29 30.91 -9.29
N ASN A 159 3.48 30.28 -10.46
CA ASN A 159 2.38 30.10 -11.41
C ASN A 159 1.57 28.85 -11.08
N ASP A 160 0.27 28.87 -11.40
CA ASP A 160 -0.64 27.75 -11.12
C ASP A 160 -0.14 26.41 -11.72
N SER A 161 0.51 26.44 -12.88
CA SER A 161 1.10 25.26 -13.54
C SER A 161 2.27 24.62 -12.78
N ASP A 162 2.89 25.39 -11.88
CA ASP A 162 4.08 24.97 -11.13
C ASP A 162 3.70 24.21 -9.85
N TYR A 163 2.43 24.29 -9.43
CA TYR A 163 1.95 23.61 -8.25
C TYR A 163 1.84 22.10 -8.45
N VAL A 164 2.32 21.39 -7.44
CA VAL A 164 2.18 19.95 -7.27
C VAL A 164 1.55 19.71 -5.91
N LEU A 165 0.37 19.09 -5.92
CA LEU A 165 -0.44 18.82 -4.74
C LEU A 165 -0.41 17.33 -4.44
N GLN A 166 -0.19 17.00 -3.17
CA GLN A 166 -0.20 15.63 -2.68
C GLN A 166 -1.41 15.43 -1.79
N PHE A 167 -2.27 14.50 -2.20
CA PHE A 167 -3.44 14.07 -1.46
C PHE A 167 -3.17 12.72 -0.82
N GLU A 168 -3.67 12.52 0.39
CA GLU A 168 -3.74 11.22 1.03
C GLU A 168 -5.20 10.79 1.09
N VAL A 169 -5.46 9.55 0.69
CA VAL A 169 -6.79 8.93 0.75
C VAL A 169 -6.71 7.75 1.68
N THR A 170 -7.64 7.65 2.64
CA THR A 170 -7.78 6.52 3.55
C THR A 170 -9.22 6.01 3.55
N LYS A 171 -9.41 4.73 3.87
CA LYS A 171 -10.74 4.16 4.15
C LYS A 171 -11.14 4.46 5.59
N ARG A 172 -12.39 4.86 5.82
CA ARG A 172 -12.94 5.15 7.15
C ARG A 172 -13.85 4.03 7.66
#